data_AF-A0A9E3WU82-F1
#
_entry.id   AF-A0A9E3WU82-F1
#
_cell.length_a   1.000
_cell.length_b   1.000
_cell.length_c   1.000
_cell.angle_alpha   90.00
_cell.angle_beta   90.00
_cell.angle_gamma   90.00
#
_symmetry.space_group_name_H-M   'P 1'
#
loop_
_entity.id
_entity.type
_entity.pdbx_description
1 polymer ?
#
loop_
_entity_poly.entity_id
_entity_poly.type
_entity_poly.pdbx_seq_one_letter_code
_entity_poly.pdbx_strand_id
1 'polypeptide(L)' 'MDRRFHDSHSRAVAGSFPGGPARQYRVQIHHHELNCWRLFASFGSKDAAQTCVDDLATAGKEARLVAFRICPTSA' A
#
# COMPACT_ATOMS: atom_id res chain seq x y z
N MET A 1 -1.19 -33.90 -24.29
CA MET A 1 -0.59 -32.57 -24.45
C MET A 1 -1.72 -31.56 -24.57
N ASP A 2 -2.03 -30.81 -23.51
CA ASP A 2 -2.58 -29.45 -23.63
C ASP A 2 -2.16 -28.71 -22.36
N ARG A 3 -1.37 -27.65 -22.55
CA ARG A 3 -0.90 -26.73 -21.50
C ARG A 3 -1.93 -25.60 -21.44
N ARG A 4 -2.53 -25.33 -20.29
CA ARG A 4 -3.13 -24.01 -20.02
C ARG A 4 -2.67 -23.45 -18.69
N PHE A 5 -2.28 -22.19 -18.82
CA PHE A 5 -1.63 -21.33 -17.86
C PHE A 5 -2.56 -20.94 -16.69
N HIS A 6 -1.93 -20.88 -15.51
CA HIS A 6 -1.94 -19.75 -14.59
C HIS A 6 -3.28 -19.02 -14.38
N ASP A 7 -3.85 -19.18 -13.19
CA ASP A 7 -4.35 -18.04 -12.43
C ASP A 7 -4.21 -18.33 -10.93
N SER A 8 -3.08 -17.92 -10.36
CA SER A 8 -2.91 -17.86 -8.92
C SER A 8 -3.77 -16.70 -8.43
N HIS A 9 -5.04 -16.97 -8.12
CA HIS A 9 -5.90 -16.05 -7.39
C HIS A 9 -5.20 -15.68 -6.08
N SER A 10 -4.52 -14.54 -6.10
CA SER A 10 -3.99 -13.87 -4.94
C SER A 10 -5.20 -13.44 -4.13
N ARG A 11 -5.57 -14.30 -3.17
CA ARG A 11 -6.70 -14.14 -2.27
C ARG A 11 -6.49 -12.88 -1.44
N ALA A 12 -6.96 -11.74 -1.95
CA ALA A 12 -6.99 -10.49 -1.23
C ALA A 12 -7.96 -10.66 -0.06
N VAL A 13 -7.40 -10.90 1.13
CA VAL A 13 -8.16 -10.95 2.38
C VAL A 13 -8.63 -9.53 2.69
N ALA A 14 -9.81 -9.17 2.20
CA ALA A 14 -10.53 -7.97 2.60
C ALA A 14 -11.15 -8.24 3.98
N GLY A 15 -10.42 -7.90 5.04
CA GLY A 15 -10.96 -7.87 6.40
C GLY A 15 -12.01 -6.77 6.53
N SER A 16 -13.29 -7.15 6.48
CA SER A 16 -14.40 -6.24 6.78
C SER A 16 -14.52 -6.10 8.30
N PHE A 17 -13.99 -5.02 8.84
CA PHE A 17 -14.32 -4.57 10.20
C PHE A 17 -15.63 -3.76 10.16
N PRO A 18 -16.56 -3.94 11.13
CA PRO A 18 -17.78 -3.15 11.24
C PRO A 18 -17.43 -1.77 11.81
N GLY A 19 -16.90 -0.88 10.98
CA GLY A 19 -16.39 0.43 11.41
C GLY A 19 -16.00 1.34 10.26
N GLY A 20 -16.78 1.32 9.16
CA GLY A 20 -16.44 2.06 7.94
C GLY A 20 -15.11 1.61 7.32
N PRO A 21 -14.75 2.15 6.14
CA PRO A 21 -13.45 1.87 5.58
C PRO A 21 -12.38 2.48 6.49
N ALA A 22 -11.57 1.62 7.13
CA ALA A 22 -10.41 2.06 7.88
C ALA A 22 -9.53 2.91 6.95
N ARG A 23 -9.27 4.16 7.34
CA ARG A 23 -8.34 5.04 6.60
C ARG A 23 -6.97 4.38 6.69
N GLN A 24 -6.46 3.88 5.57
CA GLN A 24 -5.12 3.31 5.51
C GLN A 24 -4.18 4.33 4.88
N TYR A 25 -3.05 4.60 5.52
CA TYR A 25 -1.99 5.44 4.99
C TYR A 25 -0.86 4.52 4.52
N ARG A 26 -0.52 4.60 3.25
CA ARG A 26 0.53 3.77 2.64
C ARG A 26 1.75 4.64 2.42
N VAL A 27 2.90 4.16 2.87
CA VAL A 27 4.19 4.77 2.57
C VAL A 27 4.80 4.02 1.40
N GLN A 28 5.16 4.76 0.36
CA GLN A 28 5.82 4.21 -0.82
C GLN A 28 7.22 4.79 -0.94
N ILE A 29 8.16 3.97 -1.42
CA ILE A 29 9.53 4.39 -1.73
C ILE A 29 9.76 4.31 -3.24
N HIS A 30 10.58 5.23 -3.76
CA HIS A 30 10.98 5.20 -5.15
C HIS A 30 12.07 4.13 -5.37
N HIS A 31 11.81 3.23 -6.31
CA HIS A 31 12.75 2.20 -6.73
C HIS A 31 13.44 2.66 -8.01
N HIS A 32 14.58 3.35 -7.89
CA HIS A 32 15.26 4.01 -9.00
C HIS A 32 15.60 3.07 -10.17
N GLU A 33 16.03 1.84 -9.90
CA GLU A 33 16.39 0.87 -10.97
C GLU A 33 15.19 0.47 -11.85
N LEU A 34 13.98 0.53 -11.29
CA LEU A 34 12.75 0.13 -11.98
C LEU A 34 11.87 1.34 -12.29
N ASN A 35 12.35 2.54 -11.97
CA ASN A 35 11.65 3.81 -12.06
C ASN A 35 10.17 3.73 -11.61
N CYS A 36 9.93 3.05 -10.49
CA CYS A 36 8.58 2.78 -10.00
C CYS A 36 8.46 2.99 -8.49
N TRP A 37 7.24 3.28 -8.04
CA TRP A 37 6.93 3.41 -6.62
C TRP A 37 6.52 2.06 -6.05
N ARG A 38 7.20 1.60 -5.00
CA ARG A 38 6.87 0.37 -4.30
C ARG A 38 6.30 0.65 -2.92
N LEU A 39 5.32 -0.15 -2.51
CA LEU A 39 4.79 -0.10 -1.15
C LEU A 39 5.90 -0.53 -0.16
N PHE A 40 6.20 0.35 0.78
CA PHE A 40 7.12 0.07 1.89
C PHE A 40 6.35 -0.41 3.12
N ALA A 41 5.33 0.35 3.55
CA ALA A 41 4.53 0.04 4.73
C ALA A 41 3.11 0.60 4.64
N SER A 42 2.21 0.07 5.46
CA SER A 42 0.83 0.55 5.61
C SER A 42 0.53 0.81 7.09
N PHE A 43 -0.14 1.92 7.37
CA PHE A 43 -0.43 2.41 8.72
C PHE A 43 -1.91 2.74 8.84
N GLY A 44 -2.49 2.53 10.02
CA GLY A 44 -3.84 3.00 10.35
C GLY A 44 -3.89 4.50 10.69
N SER A 45 -2.73 5.11 10.98
CA SER A 45 -2.61 6.49 11.46
C SER A 45 -1.74 7.32 10.53
N LYS A 46 -2.18 8.55 10.23
CA LYS A 46 -1.40 9.50 9.42
C LYS A 46 -0.07 9.83 10.08
N ASP A 47 -0.09 10.02 11.40
CA ASP A 47 1.06 10.44 12.19
C ASP A 47 2.21 9.43 12.09
N ALA A 48 1.92 8.15 12.38
CA ALA A 48 2.88 7.05 12.24
C ALA A 48 3.44 6.92 10.80
N ALA A 49 2.58 7.11 9.79
CA ALA A 49 3.01 7.07 8.40
C ALA A 49 3.89 8.28 8.04
N GLN A 50 3.61 9.45 8.61
CA GLN A 50 4.39 10.66 8.39
C GLN A 50 5.77 10.55 9.04
N THR A 51 5.85 10.04 10.29
CA THR A 51 7.12 9.74 10.95
C THR A 51 7.97 8.78 10.12
N CYS A 52 7.35 7.76 9.53
CA CYS A 52 8.06 6.83 8.66
C CYS A 52 8.59 7.48 7.38
N VAL A 53 7.84 8.40 6.77
CA VAL A 53 8.31 9.17 5.59
C VAL A 53 9.49 10.06 5.96
N ASP A 54 9.45 10.70 7.12
CA ASP A 54 10.53 11.58 7.62
C ASP A 54 11.83 10.79 7.90
N ASP A 55 11.70 9.61 8.51
CA ASP A 55 12.82 8.69 8.74
C ASP A 55 13.44 8.20 7.42
N LEU A 56 12.59 7.86 6.43
CA LEU A 56 13.05 7.48 5.09
C LEU A 56 13.74 8.64 4.35
N ALA A 57 13.22 9.86 4.49
CA ALA A 57 13.85 11.05 3.92
C ALA A 57 15.22 11.32 4.55
N THR A 58 15.33 11.15 5.87
CA THR A 58 16.61 11.24 6.61
C THR A 58 17.61 10.17 6.16
N ALA A 59 17.12 8.97 5.82
CA ALA A 59 17.91 7.89 5.24
C ALA A 59 18.27 8.10 3.75
N GLY A 60 17.92 9.26 3.15
CA GLY A 60 18.18 9.58 1.74
C GLY A 60 17.32 8.81 0.75
N LYS A 61 16.19 8.24 1.20
CA LYS A 61 15.24 7.53 0.34
C LYS A 61 14.10 8.45 -0.04
N GLU A 62 13.80 8.51 -1.34
CA GLU A 62 12.65 9.26 -1.82
C GLU A 62 11.37 8.49 -1.46
N ALA A 63 10.65 9.00 -0.46
CA ALA A 63 9.45 8.40 0.09
C ALA A 63 8.24 9.33 -0.06
N ARG A 64 7.05 8.74 -0.23
CA ARG A 64 5.79 9.48 -0.30
C ARG A 64 4.67 8.81 0.50
N LEU A 65 3.79 9.65 1.03
CA LEU A 65 2.59 9.23 1.75
C LEU A 65 1.38 9.19 0.80
N VAL A 66 0.68 8.07 0.76
CA VAL A 66 -0.54 7.87 -0.02
C VAL A 66 -1.70 7.55 0.92
N ALA A 67 -2.67 8.45 1.02
CA ALA A 67 -3.89 8.19 1.76
C ALA A 67 -4.81 7.27 0.93
N PHE A 68 -5.04 6.06 1.41
CA PHE A 68 -5.94 5.10 0.80
C PHE A 68 -7.27 5.11 1.54
N ARG A 69 -8.32 5.56 0.85
CA ARG A 69 -9.71 5.38 1.28
C ARG A 69 -10.28 4.24 0.46
N ILE A 70 -10.67 3.15 1.10
CA ILE A 70 -11.54 2.17 0.46
C ILE A 70 -12.89 2.89 0.33
N CYS A 71 -13.19 3.45 -0.84
CA CYS A 71 -14.57 3.80 -1.12
C CYS A 71 -15.33 2.46 -1.16
N PRO A 72 -16.44 2.28 -0.41
CA PRO A 72 -17.29 1.13 -0.65
C PRO A 72 -17.79 1.27 -2.10
N THR A 73 -17.25 0.45 -3.00
CA THR A 73 -17.81 0.27 -4.33
C THR A 73 -19.17 -0.36 -4.09
N SER A 74 -20.24 0.43 -4.21
CA SER A 74 -21.60 -0.10 -4.32
C SER A 74 -21.60 -0.96 -5.58
N ALA A 75 -21.65 -2.28 -5.41
CA ALA A 75 -21.92 -3.25 -6.46
C ALA A 75 -23.41 -3.59 -6.44
#